data_AF-A0AB73AK02-F1
#
_entry.id   AF-A0AB73AK02-F1
#
_cell.length_a   1.000
_cell.length_b   1.000
_cell.length_c   1.000
_cell.angle_alpha   90.00
_cell.angle_beta   90.00
_cell.angle_gamma   90.00
#
_symmetry.space_group_name_H-M   'P 1'
#
loop_
_entity.id
_entity.type
_entity.pdbx_description
1 polymer ?
#
loop_
_entity_poly.entity_id
_entity_poly.type
_entity_poly.pdbx_seq_one_letter_code
_entity_poly.pdbx_strand_id
1 'polypeptide(L)'
;MSQKRIILSDSSLNRYGYRVLTAGLLLEAFIDNPVMLYGHFRDEGSPLWCDYKAIGYWDDIKIEDDVLSAIPVFDKVDDLSKTIAAKYEAGTLRAASIGIRILATSSEKEYLLPGQTRETVTKAEVMEASIVDIPANSHAVRLYDRSSSVLLAAGMDTNIVPALTIPKEKAMNYKPSWTGFLSFLGISKDKAETTELSAENLDSIHAEMERLKTENATLVQAKTDIEEKLNSANAKITELNGSTSGKDNEISTLKNSITEKDSKITQLEEQVKNLKNGPTPGHAGLTPEQEPEGSGTQEELSAFCDQNAGNYQAITEKLKAEGLY
;
A
#
# COMPACT_ATOMS: atom_id res chain seq x y z
N MET A 1 -20.54 53.78 -35.08
CA MET A 1 -20.27 52.85 -33.97
C MET A 1 -19.12 51.95 -34.39
N SER A 2 -18.03 51.88 -33.63
CA SER A 2 -16.90 51.00 -33.96
C SER A 2 -17.38 49.54 -33.93
N GLN A 3 -17.33 48.84 -35.05
CA GLN A 3 -17.48 47.38 -35.03
C GLN A 3 -16.39 46.82 -34.12
N LYS A 4 -16.78 45.99 -33.16
CA LYS A 4 -15.86 45.51 -32.13
C LYS A 4 -15.20 44.23 -32.64
N ARG A 5 -13.88 44.16 -32.52
CA ARG A 5 -13.08 42.98 -32.84
C ARG A 5 -13.50 41.77 -32.01
N ILE A 6 -13.47 40.60 -32.64
CA ILE A 6 -13.80 39.31 -32.05
C ILE A 6 -12.66 38.31 -32.27
N ILE A 7 -12.47 37.42 -31.30
CA ILE A 7 -11.54 36.30 -31.43
C ILE A 7 -12.23 35.22 -32.27
N LEU A 8 -11.54 34.73 -33.29
CA LEU A 8 -12.00 33.63 -34.14
C LEU A 8 -11.47 32.28 -33.64
N SER A 9 -10.20 32.25 -33.19
CA SER A 9 -9.56 31.08 -32.58
C SER A 9 -8.27 31.46 -31.86
N ASP A 10 -7.85 30.63 -30.91
CA ASP A 10 -6.49 30.59 -30.34
C ASP A 10 -6.05 29.12 -30.16
N SER A 11 -4.86 28.87 -29.60
CA SER A 11 -4.37 27.50 -29.36
C SER A 11 -4.86 26.86 -28.04
N SER A 12 -5.96 27.35 -27.45
CA SER A 12 -6.52 26.75 -26.23
C SER A 12 -7.16 25.38 -26.50
N LEU A 13 -7.32 24.58 -25.44
CA LEU A 13 -8.08 23.33 -25.51
C LEU A 13 -9.55 23.65 -25.82
N ASN A 14 -10.08 23.06 -26.89
CA ASN A 14 -11.45 23.25 -27.33
C ASN A 14 -12.40 22.27 -26.62
N ARG A 15 -13.71 22.51 -26.77
CA ARG A 15 -14.77 21.68 -26.16
C ARG A 15 -14.89 20.26 -26.70
N TYR A 16 -14.17 19.92 -27.77
CA TYR A 16 -14.11 18.60 -28.39
C TYR A 16 -12.88 17.79 -27.96
N GLY A 17 -12.07 18.33 -27.04
CA GLY A 17 -10.95 17.62 -26.45
C GLY A 17 -9.67 17.62 -27.29
N TYR A 18 -9.54 18.54 -28.25
CA TYR A 18 -8.29 18.84 -28.95
C TYR A 18 -8.00 20.35 -28.96
N ARG A 19 -6.84 20.76 -29.47
CA ARG A 19 -6.56 22.16 -29.81
C ARG A 19 -6.11 22.32 -31.26
N VAL A 20 -6.21 23.53 -31.77
CA VAL A 20 -5.74 23.90 -33.11
C VAL A 20 -4.66 24.96 -32.94
N LEU A 21 -3.44 24.69 -33.42
CA LEU A 21 -2.34 25.64 -33.29
C LEU A 21 -2.54 26.82 -34.22
N THR A 22 -2.57 28.04 -33.67
CA THR A 22 -2.70 29.27 -34.47
C THR A 22 -1.54 29.42 -35.46
N ALA A 23 -0.33 29.01 -35.06
CA ALA A 23 0.85 28.98 -35.94
C ALA A 23 0.72 28.01 -37.13
N GLY A 24 -0.20 27.05 -37.06
CA GLY A 24 -0.48 26.07 -38.12
C GLY A 24 -1.61 26.45 -39.06
N LEU A 25 -2.26 27.60 -38.86
CA LEU A 25 -3.36 28.06 -39.68
C LEU A 25 -2.87 28.66 -40.99
N LEU A 26 -3.32 28.07 -42.11
CA LEU A 26 -3.19 28.66 -43.44
C LEU A 26 -4.39 29.58 -43.68
N LEU A 27 -4.11 30.85 -43.91
CA LEU A 27 -5.11 31.92 -44.00
C LEU A 27 -5.24 32.49 -45.42
N GLU A 28 -4.37 32.11 -46.35
CA GLU A 28 -4.25 32.74 -47.67
C GLU A 28 -5.58 32.72 -48.43
N ALA A 29 -6.19 31.53 -48.57
CA ALA A 29 -7.47 31.39 -49.25
C ALA A 29 -8.62 32.12 -48.53
N PHE A 30 -8.55 32.19 -47.20
CA PHE A 30 -9.56 32.89 -46.39
C PHE A 30 -9.41 34.41 -46.48
N ILE A 31 -8.20 34.94 -46.55
CA ILE A 31 -7.95 36.38 -46.72
C ILE A 31 -8.41 36.84 -48.12
N ASP A 32 -8.22 36.00 -49.15
CA ASP A 32 -8.70 36.29 -50.51
C ASP A 32 -10.25 36.30 -50.60
N ASN A 33 -10.94 35.52 -49.76
CA ASN A 33 -12.39 35.52 -49.65
C ASN A 33 -12.85 35.38 -48.19
N PRO A 34 -12.86 36.48 -47.42
CA PRO A 34 -13.09 36.46 -45.97
C PRO A 34 -14.57 36.38 -45.63
N VAL A 35 -15.25 35.36 -46.14
CA VAL A 35 -16.69 35.18 -46.00
C VAL A 35 -17.10 35.03 -44.53
N MET A 36 -18.13 35.78 -44.11
CA MET A 36 -18.73 35.66 -42.80
C MET A 36 -20.09 34.97 -42.90
N LEU A 37 -20.22 33.83 -42.22
CA LEU A 37 -21.45 33.04 -42.23
C LEU A 37 -22.19 33.11 -40.88
N TYR A 38 -23.43 32.62 -40.83
CA TYR A 38 -24.18 32.37 -39.60
C TYR A 38 -24.36 30.87 -39.33
N GLY A 39 -23.83 30.36 -38.22
CA GLY A 39 -24.10 28.99 -37.74
C GLY A 39 -23.40 27.84 -38.47
N HIS A 40 -22.31 28.13 -39.21
CA HIS A 40 -21.62 27.20 -40.14
C HIS A 40 -22.54 26.63 -41.25
N PHE A 41 -21.96 25.91 -42.21
CA PHE A 41 -22.67 25.04 -43.16
C PHE A 41 -23.32 23.86 -42.44
N ARG A 42 -24.35 24.12 -41.61
CA ARG A 42 -25.24 23.10 -41.08
C ARG A 42 -26.43 23.00 -42.03
N ASP A 43 -26.31 22.14 -43.03
CA ASP A 43 -27.37 21.24 -43.50
C ASP A 43 -26.91 20.48 -44.76
N GLU A 44 -27.06 19.15 -44.73
CA GLU A 44 -27.17 18.34 -45.94
C GLU A 44 -28.40 18.86 -46.72
N GLY A 45 -28.18 19.75 -47.68
CA GLY A 45 -29.28 20.35 -48.44
C GLY A 45 -29.01 21.74 -49.01
N SER A 46 -27.91 22.40 -48.65
CA SER A 46 -27.51 23.64 -49.30
C SER A 46 -27.16 23.41 -50.79
N PRO A 47 -27.65 24.22 -51.74
CA PRO A 47 -27.27 24.12 -53.15
C PRO A 47 -25.75 24.23 -53.30
N LEU A 48 -25.19 23.33 -54.12
CA LEU A 48 -23.74 23.20 -54.42
C LEU A 48 -23.05 24.47 -54.96
N TRP A 49 -23.75 25.61 -55.12
CA TRP A 49 -23.23 26.78 -55.83
C TRP A 49 -23.51 28.16 -55.20
N CYS A 50 -24.05 28.26 -53.97
CA CYS A 50 -24.05 29.42 -53.04
C CYS A 50 -25.34 29.40 -52.20
N ASP A 51 -25.28 29.76 -50.91
CA ASP A 51 -26.46 29.64 -50.03
C ASP A 51 -26.54 30.63 -48.86
N TYR A 52 -27.79 30.91 -48.48
CA TYR A 52 -28.44 31.94 -47.63
C TYR A 52 -27.86 32.26 -46.23
N LYS A 53 -26.66 31.81 -45.87
CA LYS A 53 -26.06 32.05 -44.54
C LYS A 53 -24.89 33.03 -44.56
N ALA A 54 -24.44 33.49 -45.74
CA ALA A 54 -23.49 34.59 -45.82
C ALA A 54 -24.16 35.89 -45.36
N ILE A 55 -23.55 36.54 -44.37
CA ILE A 55 -24.11 37.72 -43.69
C ILE A 55 -23.15 38.92 -43.75
N GLY A 56 -22.07 38.79 -44.52
CA GLY A 56 -21.04 39.81 -44.69
C GLY A 56 -19.64 39.21 -44.86
N TYR A 57 -18.63 39.95 -44.40
CA TYR A 57 -17.22 39.55 -44.48
C TYR A 57 -16.43 39.95 -43.23
N TRP A 58 -15.24 39.39 -43.09
CA TRP A 58 -14.29 39.69 -42.03
C TRP A 58 -13.23 40.67 -42.53
N ASP A 59 -13.06 41.78 -41.80
CA ASP A 59 -12.05 42.79 -42.06
C ASP A 59 -10.95 42.76 -40.98
N ASP A 60 -9.77 43.32 -41.28
CA ASP A 60 -8.62 43.41 -40.36
C ASP A 60 -8.31 42.06 -39.67
N ILE A 61 -8.22 40.99 -40.47
CA ILE A 61 -7.87 39.63 -40.02
C ILE A 61 -6.39 39.60 -39.66
N LYS A 62 -6.07 39.21 -38.43
CA LYS A 62 -4.69 39.13 -37.95
C LYS A 62 -4.50 38.12 -36.83
N ILE A 63 -3.26 37.65 -36.73
CA ILE A 63 -2.76 36.82 -35.63
C ILE A 63 -1.84 37.69 -34.77
N GLU A 64 -2.17 37.83 -33.50
CA GLU A 64 -1.36 38.53 -32.49
C GLU A 64 -1.35 37.68 -31.21
N ASP A 65 -0.17 37.43 -30.63
CA ASP A 65 -0.01 36.67 -29.37
C ASP A 65 -0.79 35.34 -29.33
N ASP A 66 -0.70 34.52 -30.38
CA ASP A 66 -1.40 33.24 -30.54
C ASP A 66 -2.93 33.34 -30.71
N VAL A 67 -3.46 34.54 -30.91
CA VAL A 67 -4.90 34.80 -31.09
C VAL A 67 -5.19 35.25 -32.52
N LEU A 68 -5.99 34.46 -33.25
CA LEU A 68 -6.60 34.88 -34.52
C LEU A 68 -7.84 35.72 -34.23
N SER A 69 -7.89 36.94 -34.75
CA SER A 69 -9.01 37.86 -34.55
C SER A 69 -9.34 38.66 -35.80
N ALA A 70 -10.58 39.14 -35.90
CA ALA A 70 -11.06 39.95 -37.03
C ALA A 70 -12.17 40.93 -36.61
N ILE A 71 -12.53 41.84 -37.50
CA ILE A 71 -13.64 42.79 -37.38
C ILE A 71 -14.79 42.29 -38.27
N PRO A 72 -16.00 42.03 -37.71
CA PRO A 72 -17.14 41.59 -38.52
C PRO A 72 -17.79 42.75 -39.25
N VAL A 73 -17.84 42.69 -40.58
CA VAL A 73 -18.56 43.65 -41.44
C VAL A 73 -19.81 43.00 -42.01
N PHE A 74 -20.97 43.37 -41.47
CA PHE A 74 -22.27 42.88 -41.96
C PHE A 74 -22.70 43.63 -43.23
N ASP A 75 -23.13 42.90 -44.26
CA ASP A 75 -23.59 43.48 -45.53
C ASP A 75 -24.98 44.16 -45.40
N LYS A 76 -25.81 43.66 -44.46
CA LYS A 76 -27.17 44.13 -44.17
C LYS A 76 -28.08 44.16 -45.42
N VAL A 77 -27.83 43.29 -46.39
CA VAL A 77 -28.59 43.27 -47.66
C VAL A 77 -29.94 42.58 -47.51
N ASP A 78 -30.00 41.51 -46.72
CA ASP A 78 -31.20 40.71 -46.46
C ASP A 78 -31.66 40.83 -45.01
N ASP A 79 -32.81 40.22 -44.70
CA ASP A 79 -33.37 40.28 -43.34
C ASP A 79 -32.54 39.47 -42.32
N LEU A 80 -31.83 38.44 -42.77
CA LEU A 80 -30.96 37.63 -41.92
C LEU A 80 -29.75 38.44 -41.44
N SER A 81 -28.94 38.96 -42.36
CA SER A 81 -27.77 39.80 -42.11
C SER A 81 -28.13 41.02 -41.24
N LYS A 82 -29.25 41.69 -41.49
CA LYS A 82 -29.77 42.78 -40.64
C LYS A 82 -30.08 42.30 -39.22
N THR A 83 -30.77 41.17 -39.10
CA THR A 83 -31.15 40.59 -37.79
C THR A 83 -29.92 40.17 -37.00
N ILE A 84 -28.95 39.49 -37.62
CA ILE A 84 -27.72 39.06 -36.98
C ILE A 84 -26.85 40.26 -36.61
N ALA A 85 -26.73 41.25 -37.48
CA ALA A 85 -26.01 42.49 -37.18
C ALA A 85 -26.62 43.20 -35.96
N ALA A 86 -27.95 43.32 -35.89
CA ALA A 86 -28.63 43.93 -34.75
C ALA A 86 -28.38 43.16 -33.45
N LYS A 87 -28.45 41.81 -33.49
CA LYS A 87 -28.13 40.95 -32.34
C LYS A 87 -26.66 41.05 -31.91
N TYR A 88 -25.75 41.20 -32.86
CA TYR A 88 -24.32 41.36 -32.58
C TYR A 88 -24.02 42.74 -31.96
N GLU A 89 -24.60 43.80 -32.52
CA GLU A 89 -24.48 45.17 -32.01
C GLU A 89 -25.06 45.29 -30.60
N ALA A 90 -26.22 44.65 -30.34
CA ALA A 90 -26.85 44.55 -29.02
C ALA A 90 -26.06 43.67 -28.02
N GLY A 91 -25.09 42.88 -28.48
CA GLY A 91 -24.31 41.97 -27.65
C GLY A 91 -24.99 40.64 -27.33
N THR A 92 -26.14 40.35 -27.95
CA THR A 92 -26.83 39.05 -27.82
C THR A 92 -26.03 37.92 -28.47
N LEU A 93 -25.43 38.18 -29.64
CA LEU A 93 -24.49 37.28 -30.31
C LEU A 93 -23.08 37.84 -30.18
N ARG A 94 -22.16 37.05 -29.62
CA ARG A 94 -20.80 37.51 -29.27
C ARG A 94 -19.71 36.46 -29.49
N ALA A 95 -20.06 35.34 -30.10
CA ALA A 95 -19.15 34.24 -30.37
C ALA A 95 -18.94 34.06 -31.89
N ALA A 96 -17.73 33.65 -32.24
CA ALA A 96 -17.36 33.26 -33.59
C ALA A 96 -16.69 31.90 -33.56
N SER A 97 -16.67 31.21 -34.69
CA SER A 97 -16.00 29.92 -34.80
C SER A 97 -15.48 29.76 -36.22
N ILE A 98 -14.25 29.27 -36.34
CA ILE A 98 -13.63 28.99 -37.64
C ILE A 98 -14.07 27.62 -38.18
N GLY A 99 -14.38 27.57 -39.46
CA GLY A 99 -14.46 26.33 -40.23
C GLY A 99 -13.10 26.01 -40.80
N ILE A 100 -12.55 24.84 -40.46
CA ILE A 100 -11.22 24.44 -40.89
C ILE A 100 -11.22 23.11 -41.63
N ARG A 101 -10.29 22.99 -42.57
CA ARG A 101 -9.89 21.72 -43.17
C ARG A 101 -8.59 21.27 -42.53
N ILE A 102 -8.64 20.12 -41.85
CA ILE A 102 -7.47 19.58 -41.15
C ILE A 102 -6.50 18.98 -42.17
N LEU A 103 -5.25 19.42 -42.13
CA LEU A 103 -4.18 18.95 -43.02
C LEU A 103 -3.18 18.04 -42.29
N ALA A 104 -2.91 18.31 -41.02
CA ALA A 104 -2.05 17.48 -40.18
C ALA A 104 -2.44 17.55 -38.71
N THR A 105 -2.26 16.43 -38.02
CA THR A 105 -2.43 16.27 -36.57
C THR A 105 -1.17 15.68 -35.96
N SER A 106 -1.01 15.81 -34.64
CA SER A 106 0.11 15.24 -33.90
C SER A 106 -0.32 14.77 -32.51
N SER A 107 0.20 13.61 -32.12
CA SER A 107 0.11 13.02 -30.78
C SER A 107 1.40 13.21 -29.96
N GLU A 108 2.39 13.97 -30.46
CA GLU A 108 3.65 14.21 -29.75
C GLU A 108 3.43 14.98 -28.45
N LYS A 109 4.13 14.57 -27.38
CA LYS A 109 3.94 15.09 -26.02
C LYS A 109 4.10 16.61 -25.92
N GLU A 110 4.95 17.19 -26.75
CA GLU A 110 5.24 18.62 -26.82
C GLU A 110 4.03 19.45 -27.29
N TYR A 111 3.16 18.85 -28.11
CA TYR A 111 1.94 19.50 -28.60
C TYR A 111 0.72 19.21 -27.72
N LEU A 112 0.81 18.34 -26.72
CA LEU A 112 -0.33 17.99 -25.89
C LEU A 112 -0.50 18.90 -24.67
N LEU A 113 -1.73 19.31 -24.39
CA LEU A 113 -2.11 19.97 -23.14
C LEU A 113 -2.74 18.97 -22.15
N PRO A 114 -2.65 19.23 -20.83
CA PRO A 114 -3.37 18.45 -19.82
C PRO A 114 -4.89 18.42 -20.11
N GLY A 115 -5.50 17.23 -20.01
CA GLY A 115 -6.94 17.03 -20.23
C GLY A 115 -7.35 16.86 -21.70
N GLN A 116 -6.40 16.84 -22.64
CA GLN A 116 -6.69 16.59 -24.05
C GLN A 116 -7.00 15.10 -24.29
N THR A 117 -8.03 14.81 -25.07
CA THR A 117 -8.49 13.44 -25.40
C THR A 117 -8.24 13.06 -26.86
N ARG A 118 -7.89 14.04 -27.70
CA ARG A 118 -7.65 13.90 -29.15
C ARG A 118 -6.34 14.57 -29.57
N GLU A 119 -5.82 14.21 -30.73
CA GLU A 119 -4.57 14.78 -31.24
C GLU A 119 -4.65 16.30 -31.43
N THR A 120 -3.51 16.98 -31.33
CA THR A 120 -3.44 18.41 -31.62
C THR A 120 -3.37 18.64 -33.13
N VAL A 121 -4.20 19.54 -33.64
CA VAL A 121 -4.15 19.96 -35.04
C VAL A 121 -2.96 20.91 -35.22
N THR A 122 -1.93 20.43 -35.90
CA THR A 122 -0.68 21.18 -36.15
C THR A 122 -0.71 21.96 -37.44
N LYS A 123 -1.57 21.58 -38.39
CA LYS A 123 -1.76 22.31 -39.65
C LYS A 123 -3.20 22.20 -40.12
N ALA A 124 -3.81 23.33 -40.43
CA ALA A 124 -5.16 23.40 -40.97
C ALA A 124 -5.34 24.60 -41.90
N GLU A 125 -6.18 24.45 -42.91
CA GLU A 125 -6.61 25.52 -43.80
C GLU A 125 -7.92 26.12 -43.26
N VAL A 126 -7.97 27.44 -43.08
CA VAL A 126 -9.20 28.14 -42.69
C VAL A 126 -10.06 28.31 -43.93
N MET A 127 -11.27 27.75 -43.89
CA MET A 127 -12.22 27.77 -45.00
C MET A 127 -13.24 28.90 -44.87
N GLU A 128 -13.68 29.18 -43.65
CA GLU A 128 -14.64 30.23 -43.32
C GLU A 128 -14.57 30.59 -41.84
N ALA A 129 -15.22 31.69 -41.47
CA ALA A 129 -15.53 31.95 -40.08
C ALA A 129 -16.99 32.42 -39.92
N SER A 130 -17.65 31.88 -38.90
CA SER A 130 -19.08 32.04 -38.67
C SER A 130 -19.38 32.75 -37.36
N ILE A 131 -20.42 33.57 -37.32
CA ILE A 131 -21.08 33.96 -36.07
C ILE A 131 -21.91 32.78 -35.58
N VAL A 132 -21.70 32.37 -34.33
CA VAL A 132 -22.32 31.17 -33.74
C VAL A 132 -22.91 31.46 -32.37
N ASP A 133 -23.77 30.55 -31.93
CA ASP A 133 -24.32 30.50 -30.57
C ASP A 133 -23.29 29.95 -29.57
N ILE A 134 -22.66 28.82 -29.91
CA ILE A 134 -21.66 28.12 -29.08
C ILE A 134 -20.41 27.84 -29.92
N PRO A 135 -19.27 28.49 -29.63
CA PRO A 135 -18.06 28.27 -30.38
C PRO A 135 -17.37 26.96 -29.97
N ALA A 136 -16.64 26.36 -30.90
CA ALA A 136 -15.79 25.21 -30.61
C ALA A 136 -14.65 25.60 -29.64
N ASN A 137 -13.97 26.69 -29.96
CA ASN A 137 -12.99 27.32 -29.09
C ASN A 137 -13.73 28.25 -28.10
N SER A 138 -13.64 27.96 -26.80
CA SER A 138 -14.35 28.72 -25.76
C SER A 138 -13.88 30.17 -25.62
N HIS A 139 -12.68 30.49 -26.11
CA HIS A 139 -12.13 31.84 -26.13
C HIS A 139 -12.50 32.64 -27.39
N ALA A 140 -13.13 32.01 -28.39
CA ALA A 140 -13.59 32.66 -29.62
C ALA A 140 -14.86 33.51 -29.39
N VAL A 141 -14.70 34.50 -28.51
CA VAL A 141 -15.70 35.46 -28.08
C VAL A 141 -15.15 36.87 -28.20
N ARG A 142 -16.04 37.85 -28.12
CA ARG A 142 -15.67 39.27 -28.14
C ARG A 142 -14.64 39.61 -27.05
N LEU A 143 -13.59 40.34 -27.41
CA LEU A 143 -12.42 40.60 -26.55
C LEU A 143 -12.74 41.17 -25.14
N TYR A 144 -13.82 41.94 -25.00
CA TYR A 144 -14.18 42.61 -23.75
C TYR A 144 -15.09 41.80 -22.81
N ASP A 145 -15.41 40.54 -23.13
CA ASP A 145 -16.50 39.78 -22.48
C ASP A 145 -16.04 38.47 -21.83
N ARG A 146 -14.76 38.38 -21.43
CA ARG A 146 -14.16 37.18 -20.80
C ARG A 146 -14.74 36.83 -19.41
N SER A 147 -15.81 37.48 -18.94
CA SER A 147 -16.31 37.35 -17.57
C SER A 147 -17.28 36.19 -17.32
N SER A 148 -17.77 35.48 -18.34
CA SER A 148 -18.78 34.43 -18.13
C SER A 148 -18.88 33.41 -19.27
N SER A 149 -17.90 32.51 -19.38
CA SER A 149 -18.02 31.28 -20.17
C SER A 149 -18.36 30.10 -19.26
N VAL A 150 -19.66 29.81 -19.12
CA VAL A 150 -20.13 28.55 -18.51
C VAL A 150 -19.90 27.44 -19.54
N LEU A 151 -19.12 26.43 -19.14
CA LEU A 151 -18.86 25.21 -19.90
C LEU A 151 -20.17 24.43 -20.05
N LEU A 152 -20.77 24.44 -21.24
CA LEU A 152 -21.90 23.58 -21.59
C LEU A 152 -21.66 22.84 -22.91
N ALA A 153 -21.91 21.53 -22.83
CA ALA A 153 -21.78 20.48 -23.83
C ALA A 153 -20.35 20.15 -24.29
N ALA A 154 -19.71 19.22 -23.58
CA ALA A 154 -18.84 18.21 -24.20
C ALA A 154 -19.75 17.06 -24.65
N GLY A 155 -19.62 16.60 -25.91
CA GLY A 155 -20.40 15.43 -26.35
C GLY A 155 -20.82 15.35 -27.83
N MET A 156 -20.33 16.20 -28.72
CA MET A 156 -20.42 15.90 -30.16
C MET A 156 -19.14 15.21 -30.60
N ASP A 157 -19.28 13.96 -31.02
CA ASP A 157 -18.20 13.13 -31.53
C ASP A 157 -17.72 13.70 -32.87
N THR A 158 -16.57 14.37 -32.85
CA THR A 158 -15.91 14.83 -34.08
C THR A 158 -14.91 13.76 -34.50
N ASN A 159 -15.38 12.77 -35.28
CA ASN A 159 -14.56 11.69 -35.85
C ASN A 159 -13.46 12.18 -36.83
N ILE A 160 -13.27 13.49 -36.97
CA ILE A 160 -12.33 14.15 -37.88
C ILE A 160 -10.93 14.23 -37.26
N VAL A 161 -10.81 14.34 -35.92
CA VAL A 161 -9.51 14.34 -35.23
C VAL A 161 -9.30 13.00 -34.52
N PRO A 162 -8.20 12.29 -34.77
CA PRO A 162 -7.92 11.01 -34.11
C PRO A 162 -7.95 11.14 -32.58
N ALA A 163 -8.61 10.18 -31.92
CA ALA A 163 -8.52 10.06 -30.47
C ALA A 163 -7.08 9.73 -30.09
N LEU A 164 -6.60 10.36 -29.00
CA LEU A 164 -5.32 9.95 -28.46
C LEU A 164 -5.44 8.50 -28.05
N THR A 165 -4.52 7.67 -28.53
CA THR A 165 -4.39 6.32 -28.01
C THR A 165 -3.79 6.50 -26.63
N ILE A 166 -4.65 6.65 -25.61
CA ILE A 166 -4.22 6.48 -24.23
C ILE A 166 -3.62 5.07 -24.23
N PRO A 167 -2.32 4.89 -23.99
CA PRO A 167 -1.80 3.56 -23.79
C PRO A 167 -2.64 3.03 -22.63
N LYS A 168 -3.44 1.97 -22.86
CA LYS A 168 -3.98 1.20 -21.75
C LYS A 168 -2.77 0.97 -20.85
N GLU A 169 -2.81 1.51 -19.63
CA GLU A 169 -1.79 1.20 -18.64
C GLU A 169 -1.58 -0.30 -18.73
N LYS A 170 -0.34 -0.73 -18.96
CA LYS A 170 -0.02 -2.16 -19.15
C LYS A 170 -0.80 -2.92 -18.09
N ALA A 171 -1.86 -3.64 -18.52
CA ALA A 171 -2.59 -4.50 -17.64
C ALA A 171 -1.53 -5.42 -17.04
N MET A 172 -1.43 -5.43 -15.71
CA MET A 172 -0.39 -6.21 -15.06
C MET A 172 -0.75 -7.68 -15.32
N ASN A 173 0.07 -8.37 -16.12
CA ASN A 173 -0.13 -9.79 -16.37
C ASN A 173 0.54 -10.61 -15.26
N TYR A 174 0.04 -11.83 -15.03
CA TYR A 174 0.63 -12.73 -14.04
C TYR A 174 1.98 -13.27 -14.52
N LYS A 175 2.89 -13.47 -13.57
CA LYS A 175 4.18 -14.11 -13.86
C LYS A 175 4.06 -15.63 -13.74
N PRO A 176 4.63 -16.41 -14.70
CA PRO A 176 4.69 -17.88 -14.59
C PRO A 176 5.41 -18.39 -13.33
N SER A 177 6.21 -17.54 -12.68
CA SER A 177 6.89 -17.84 -11.42
C SER A 177 5.97 -17.85 -10.19
N TRP A 178 4.77 -17.27 -10.28
CA TRP A 178 3.82 -17.18 -9.16
C TRP A 178 2.93 -18.42 -9.06
N THR A 179 3.54 -19.60 -8.96
CA THR A 179 2.83 -20.88 -9.01
C THR A 179 1.72 -21.01 -7.97
N GLY A 180 1.92 -20.50 -6.75
CA GLY A 180 0.89 -20.48 -5.69
C GLY A 180 -0.32 -19.63 -6.06
N PHE A 181 -0.11 -18.41 -6.58
CA PHE A 181 -1.19 -17.53 -7.02
C PHE A 181 -1.94 -18.10 -8.23
N LEU A 182 -1.20 -18.63 -9.20
CA LEU A 182 -1.78 -19.23 -10.40
C LEU A 182 -2.66 -20.45 -10.04
N SER A 183 -2.19 -21.31 -9.14
CA SER A 183 -2.99 -22.44 -8.66
C SER A 183 -4.23 -22.02 -7.89
N PHE A 184 -4.14 -20.97 -7.05
CA PHE A 184 -5.28 -20.45 -6.29
C PHE A 184 -6.36 -19.84 -7.19
N LEU A 185 -5.95 -19.08 -8.21
CA LEU A 185 -6.85 -18.45 -9.16
C LEU A 185 -7.31 -19.38 -10.30
N GLY A 186 -6.85 -20.63 -10.33
CA GLY A 186 -7.17 -21.58 -11.41
C GLY A 186 -6.57 -21.21 -12.77
N ILE A 187 -5.48 -20.44 -12.79
CA ILE A 187 -4.81 -19.98 -14.00
C ILE A 187 -3.69 -20.96 -14.36
N SER A 188 -3.72 -21.53 -15.56
CA SER A 188 -2.64 -22.39 -16.06
C SER A 188 -1.36 -21.61 -16.32
N LYS A 189 -0.19 -22.21 -16.08
CA LYS A 189 1.12 -21.53 -16.22
C LYS A 189 1.39 -21.00 -17.62
N ASP A 190 0.89 -21.68 -18.64
CA ASP A 190 0.93 -21.28 -20.06
C ASP A 190 0.05 -20.06 -20.37
N LYS A 191 -0.94 -19.76 -19.52
CA LYS A 191 -1.86 -18.62 -19.67
C LYS A 191 -1.51 -17.42 -18.79
N ALA A 192 -0.56 -17.56 -17.85
CA ALA A 192 -0.19 -16.53 -16.89
C ALA A 192 0.12 -15.17 -17.55
N GLU A 193 0.88 -15.18 -18.64
CA GLU A 193 1.28 -13.95 -19.34
C GLU A 193 0.17 -13.36 -20.23
N THR A 194 -0.90 -14.12 -20.48
CA THR A 194 -2.05 -13.73 -21.31
C THR A 194 -3.31 -13.39 -20.50
N THR A 195 -3.32 -13.71 -19.21
CA THR A 195 -4.44 -13.39 -18.32
C THR A 195 -4.19 -12.04 -17.65
N GLU A 196 -5.07 -11.08 -17.90
CA GLU A 196 -5.05 -9.78 -17.25
C GLU A 196 -5.51 -9.89 -15.79
N LEU A 197 -4.89 -9.10 -14.91
CA LEU A 197 -5.34 -8.95 -13.52
C LEU A 197 -6.76 -8.35 -13.50
N SER A 198 -7.72 -9.04 -12.89
CA SER A 198 -9.10 -8.59 -12.74
C SER A 198 -9.41 -8.22 -11.29
N ALA A 199 -10.42 -7.37 -11.07
CA ALA A 199 -10.87 -7.01 -9.73
C ALA A 199 -11.31 -8.25 -8.91
N GLU A 200 -11.97 -9.20 -9.56
CA GLU A 200 -12.41 -10.46 -8.94
C GLU A 200 -11.23 -11.32 -8.45
N ASN A 201 -10.12 -11.31 -9.19
CA ASN A 201 -8.90 -12.01 -8.78
C ASN A 201 -8.27 -11.33 -7.55
N LEU A 202 -8.30 -10.00 -7.48
CA LEU A 202 -7.81 -9.25 -6.32
C LEU A 202 -8.70 -9.47 -5.09
N ASP A 203 -10.02 -9.47 -5.25
CA ASP A 203 -10.97 -9.74 -4.15
C ASP A 203 -10.78 -11.16 -3.60
N SER A 204 -10.56 -12.14 -4.48
CA SER A 204 -10.28 -13.52 -4.08
C SER A 204 -8.96 -13.63 -3.29
N ILE A 205 -7.91 -12.93 -3.73
CA ILE A 205 -6.64 -12.87 -2.99
C ILE A 205 -6.81 -12.17 -1.64
N HIS A 206 -7.59 -11.09 -1.58
CA HIS A 206 -7.84 -10.36 -0.35
C HIS A 206 -8.57 -11.22 0.68
N ALA A 207 -9.61 -11.95 0.26
CA ALA A 207 -10.34 -12.89 1.11
C ALA A 207 -9.44 -13.98 1.69
N GLU A 208 -8.53 -14.53 0.87
CA GLU A 208 -7.58 -15.56 1.34
C GLU A 208 -6.54 -14.98 2.31
N MET A 209 -6.07 -13.75 2.09
CA MET A 209 -5.17 -13.08 3.05
C MET A 209 -5.85 -12.86 4.40
N GLU A 210 -7.11 -12.44 4.44
CA GLU A 210 -7.86 -12.27 5.68
C GLU A 210 -8.14 -13.61 6.38
N ARG A 211 -8.40 -14.68 5.61
CA ARG A 211 -8.52 -16.04 6.14
C ARG A 211 -7.21 -16.50 6.79
N LEU A 212 -6.09 -16.38 6.09
CA LEU A 212 -4.76 -16.77 6.59
C LEU A 212 -4.33 -15.96 7.81
N LYS A 213 -4.69 -14.67 7.87
CA LYS A 213 -4.44 -13.81 9.02
C LYS A 213 -5.22 -14.27 10.25
N THR A 214 -6.50 -14.63 10.06
CA THR A 214 -7.36 -15.15 11.13
C THR A 214 -6.88 -16.52 11.64
N GLU A 215 -6.49 -17.40 10.71
CA GLU A 215 -5.96 -18.72 11.03
C GLU A 215 -4.64 -18.62 11.81
N ASN A 216 -3.71 -17.76 11.38
CA ASN A 216 -2.48 -17.51 12.12
C ASN A 216 -2.73 -16.95 13.52
N ALA A 217 -3.68 -16.01 13.69
CA ALA A 217 -4.03 -15.49 15.00
C ALA A 217 -4.54 -16.61 15.93
N THR A 218 -5.36 -17.53 15.39
CA THR A 218 -5.87 -18.69 16.13
C THR A 218 -4.76 -19.66 16.52
N LEU A 219 -3.84 -19.96 15.60
CA LEU A 219 -2.69 -20.83 15.86
C LEU A 219 -1.75 -20.23 16.90
N VAL A 220 -1.51 -18.92 16.86
CA VAL A 220 -0.70 -18.21 17.85
C VAL A 220 -1.37 -18.30 19.23
N GLN A 221 -2.68 -18.08 19.32
CA GLN A 221 -3.39 -18.23 20.59
C GLN A 221 -3.33 -19.67 21.12
N ALA A 222 -3.60 -20.66 20.27
CA ALA A 222 -3.53 -22.06 20.66
C ALA A 222 -2.11 -22.46 21.13
N LYS A 223 -1.07 -21.91 20.52
CA LYS A 223 0.32 -22.10 20.94
C LYS A 223 0.55 -21.53 22.35
N THR A 224 0.11 -20.30 22.61
CA THR A 224 0.21 -19.67 23.93
C THR A 224 -0.51 -20.49 25.00
N ASP A 225 -1.74 -20.93 24.73
CA ASP A 225 -2.53 -21.75 25.66
C ASP A 225 -1.83 -23.09 25.99
N ILE A 226 -1.18 -23.71 24.99
CA ILE A 226 -0.40 -24.94 25.18
C ILE A 226 0.84 -24.66 26.03
N GLU A 227 1.56 -23.57 25.79
CA GLU A 227 2.73 -23.17 26.58
C GLU A 227 2.35 -22.92 28.05
N GLU A 228 1.22 -22.27 28.33
CA GLU A 228 0.71 -22.06 29.69
C GLU A 228 0.36 -23.37 30.40
N LYS A 229 -0.31 -24.30 29.69
CA LYS A 229 -0.61 -25.64 30.21
C LYS A 229 0.66 -26.43 30.50
N LEU A 230 1.65 -26.35 29.62
CA LEU A 230 2.94 -27.03 29.79
C LEU A 230 3.68 -26.49 31.01
N ASN A 231 3.72 -25.17 31.20
CA ASN A 231 4.34 -24.53 32.37
C ASN A 231 3.64 -24.94 33.67
N SER A 232 2.31 -24.97 33.66
CA SER A 232 1.52 -25.41 34.82
C SER A 232 1.77 -26.88 35.17
N ALA A 233 1.85 -27.75 34.16
CA ALA A 233 2.18 -29.16 34.35
C ALA A 233 3.60 -29.34 34.92
N ASN A 234 4.58 -28.60 34.39
CA ASN A 234 5.96 -28.62 34.88
C ASN A 234 6.08 -28.13 36.33
N ALA A 235 5.35 -27.09 36.71
CA ALA A 235 5.29 -26.63 38.10
C ALA A 235 4.74 -27.73 39.04
N LYS A 236 3.67 -28.40 38.63
CA LYS A 236 3.08 -29.51 39.39
C LYS A 236 4.01 -30.73 39.49
N ILE A 237 4.74 -31.06 38.43
CA ILE A 237 5.77 -32.11 38.46
C ILE A 237 6.87 -31.76 39.47
N THR A 238 7.31 -30.49 39.47
CA THR A 238 8.33 -30.00 40.41
C THR A 238 7.86 -30.12 41.86
N GLU A 239 6.62 -29.73 42.13
CA GLU A 239 5.99 -29.86 43.46
C GLU A 239 5.89 -31.33 43.91
N LEU A 240 5.40 -32.22 43.04
CA LEU A 240 5.28 -33.65 43.33
C LEU A 240 6.65 -34.31 43.57
N ASN A 241 7.68 -33.92 42.81
CA ASN A 241 9.04 -34.40 43.01
C ASN A 241 9.60 -33.95 44.36
N GLY A 242 9.37 -32.69 44.75
CA GLY A 242 9.73 -32.18 46.07
C GLY A 242 9.04 -32.94 47.21
N SER A 243 7.74 -33.21 47.07
CA SER A 243 6.97 -33.99 48.06
C SER A 243 7.47 -35.44 48.17
N THR A 244 7.78 -36.08 47.05
CA THR A 244 8.34 -37.45 47.03
C THR A 244 9.69 -37.51 47.73
N SER A 245 10.60 -36.58 47.42
CA SER A 245 11.90 -36.50 48.10
C SER A 245 11.76 -36.26 49.61
N GLY A 246 10.82 -35.42 50.03
CA GLY A 246 10.51 -35.22 51.46
C GLY A 246 10.06 -36.51 52.14
N LYS A 247 9.17 -37.28 51.50
CA LYS A 247 8.72 -38.59 52.00
C LYS A 247 9.85 -39.61 52.03
N ASP A 248 10.73 -39.62 51.04
CA ASP A 248 11.89 -40.53 51.01
C ASP A 248 12.84 -40.26 52.19
N ASN A 249 13.08 -39.00 52.53
CA ASN A 249 13.88 -38.61 53.70
C ASN A 249 13.22 -39.06 55.02
N GLU A 250 11.89 -38.90 55.13
CA GLU A 250 11.12 -39.34 56.30
C GLU A 250 11.16 -40.87 56.44
N ILE A 251 11.00 -41.62 55.34
CA ILE A 251 11.14 -43.08 55.31
C ILE A 251 12.55 -43.50 55.74
N SER A 252 13.59 -42.81 55.26
CA SER A 252 14.98 -43.09 55.66
C SER A 252 15.19 -42.88 57.16
N THR A 253 14.63 -41.81 57.71
CA THR A 253 14.71 -41.50 59.15
C THR A 253 13.99 -42.55 59.99
N LEU A 254 12.78 -42.93 59.57
CA LEU A 254 12.00 -43.98 60.24
C LEU A 254 12.70 -45.33 60.17
N LYS A 255 13.31 -45.69 59.04
CA LYS A 255 14.12 -46.92 58.89
C LYS A 255 15.27 -46.95 59.90
N ASN A 256 16.02 -45.87 60.02
CA ASN A 256 17.13 -45.78 60.99
C ASN A 256 16.64 -45.98 62.42
N SER A 257 15.54 -45.32 62.81
CA SER A 257 14.97 -45.47 64.15
C SER A 257 14.45 -46.88 64.42
N ILE A 258 13.91 -47.58 63.42
CA ILE A 258 13.52 -48.99 63.54
C ILE A 258 14.76 -49.84 63.79
N THR A 259 15.84 -49.66 63.03
CA THR A 259 17.10 -50.40 63.21
C THR A 259 17.72 -50.21 64.59
N GLU A 260 17.68 -48.98 65.13
CA GLU A 260 18.11 -48.69 66.49
C GLU A 260 17.27 -49.44 67.54
N LYS A 261 15.94 -49.42 67.38
CA LYS A 261 15.02 -50.12 68.27
C LYS A 261 15.21 -51.64 68.20
N ASP A 262 15.36 -52.19 67.01
CA ASP A 262 15.62 -53.63 66.81
C ASP A 262 16.91 -54.04 67.52
N SER A 263 17.99 -53.26 67.36
CA SER A 263 19.27 -53.50 68.05
C SER A 263 19.09 -53.50 69.58
N LYS A 264 18.29 -52.57 70.11
CA LYS A 264 18.00 -52.49 71.54
C LYS A 264 17.12 -53.64 72.04
N ILE A 265 16.17 -54.10 71.22
CA ILE A 265 15.37 -55.30 71.51
C ILE A 265 16.29 -56.51 71.59
N THR A 266 17.20 -56.71 70.63
CA THR A 266 18.19 -57.80 70.66
C THR A 266 19.07 -57.75 71.91
N GLN A 267 19.57 -56.57 72.30
CA GLN A 267 20.34 -56.39 73.54
C GLN A 267 19.51 -56.75 74.79
N LEU A 268 18.26 -56.33 74.85
CA LEU A 268 17.36 -56.66 75.97
C LEU A 268 17.04 -58.16 76.02
N GLU A 269 16.83 -58.80 74.88
CA GLU A 269 16.63 -60.26 74.79
C GLU A 269 17.87 -61.02 75.31
N GLU A 270 19.08 -60.58 74.95
CA GLU A 270 20.35 -61.12 75.45
C GLU A 270 20.47 -60.94 76.98
N GLN A 271 20.15 -59.74 77.49
CA GLN A 271 20.15 -59.48 78.94
C GLN A 271 19.15 -60.36 79.69
N VAL A 272 17.93 -60.54 79.16
CA VAL A 272 16.91 -61.41 79.75
C VAL A 272 17.37 -62.88 79.75
N LYS A 273 18.04 -63.34 78.68
CA LYS A 273 18.63 -64.68 78.60
C LYS A 273 19.73 -64.87 79.64
N ASN A 274 20.61 -63.89 79.78
CA ASN A 274 21.68 -63.90 80.79
C ASN A 274 21.16 -63.88 82.22
N LEU A 275 20.04 -63.21 82.49
CA LEU A 275 19.39 -63.22 83.82
C LEU A 275 18.61 -64.51 84.12
N LYS A 276 18.07 -65.19 83.10
CA LYS A 276 17.44 -66.51 83.25
C LYS A 276 18.45 -67.62 83.53
N ASN A 277 19.68 -67.46 83.06
CA ASN A 277 20.80 -68.34 83.39
C ASN A 277 21.48 -67.82 84.67
N GLY A 278 21.08 -68.33 85.85
CA GLY A 278 21.64 -67.88 87.15
C GLY A 278 23.18 -67.91 87.23
N PRO A 279 23.79 -67.21 88.22
CA PRO A 279 25.23 -66.96 88.24
C PRO A 279 26.00 -68.26 88.43
N THR A 280 26.85 -68.59 87.45
CA THR A 280 27.91 -69.59 87.60
C THR A 280 29.24 -68.83 87.71
N PRO A 281 30.09 -69.09 88.72
CA PRO A 281 31.17 -68.17 89.10
C PRO A 281 32.40 -68.32 88.21
N GLY A 282 32.94 -67.20 87.73
CA GLY A 282 34.34 -67.14 87.30
C GLY A 282 34.64 -66.24 86.10
N HIS A 283 35.29 -65.11 86.40
CA HIS A 283 36.12 -64.28 85.52
C HIS A 283 35.44 -63.49 84.39
N ALA A 284 35.90 -62.32 83.97
CA ALA A 284 36.66 -61.20 84.52
C ALA A 284 36.83 -60.23 83.32
N GLY A 285 36.61 -58.94 83.51
CA GLY A 285 37.09 -57.91 82.57
C GLY A 285 36.12 -57.53 81.45
N LEU A 286 35.34 -56.48 81.69
CA LEU A 286 34.79 -55.63 80.63
C LEU A 286 35.88 -54.67 80.16
N THR A 287 36.12 -54.59 78.84
CA THR A 287 36.76 -53.42 78.22
C THR A 287 36.13 -53.16 76.85
N PRO A 288 35.94 -51.89 76.45
CA PRO A 288 35.01 -51.49 75.37
C PRO A 288 35.60 -51.61 73.97
N GLU A 289 34.68 -51.63 73.00
CA GLU A 289 34.88 -51.56 71.54
C GLU A 289 35.82 -50.42 71.10
N GLN A 290 36.63 -50.72 70.08
CA GLN A 290 37.41 -49.76 69.32
C GLN A 290 36.75 -49.61 67.94
N GLU A 291 36.35 -48.38 67.59
CA GLU A 291 35.73 -48.00 66.31
C GLU A 291 36.69 -48.22 65.12
N PRO A 292 36.16 -48.52 63.91
CA PRO A 292 36.93 -48.61 62.68
C PRO A 292 37.21 -47.23 62.06
N GLU A 293 38.39 -47.14 61.45
CA GLU A 293 39.00 -45.96 60.83
C GLU A 293 38.19 -45.33 59.68
N GLY A 294 38.04 -44.00 59.73
CA GLY A 294 37.52 -43.16 58.65
C GLY A 294 38.62 -42.29 58.03
N SER A 295 38.99 -42.65 56.79
CA SER A 295 39.72 -41.90 55.74
C SER A 295 40.34 -40.51 56.04
N GLY A 296 41.68 -40.47 56.10
CA GLY A 296 42.51 -39.73 55.13
C GLY A 296 42.66 -38.20 55.21
N THR A 297 42.06 -37.50 56.17
CA THR A 297 42.23 -36.01 56.29
C THR A 297 42.67 -35.55 57.69
N GLN A 298 42.62 -36.42 58.69
CA GLN A 298 42.83 -36.03 60.09
C GLN A 298 44.31 -35.95 60.50
N GLU A 299 45.20 -36.67 59.82
CA GLU A 299 46.64 -36.69 60.16
C GLU A 299 47.36 -35.39 59.75
N GLU A 300 46.95 -34.73 58.65
CA GLU A 300 47.55 -33.46 58.21
C GLU A 300 47.12 -32.27 59.08
N LEU A 301 45.88 -32.28 59.59
CA LEU A 301 45.36 -31.27 60.52
C LEU A 301 46.05 -31.35 61.89
N SER A 302 46.24 -32.56 62.43
CA SER A 302 46.91 -32.76 63.71
C SER A 302 48.36 -32.27 63.65
N ALA A 303 49.10 -32.63 62.60
CA ALA A 303 50.48 -32.18 62.41
C ALA A 303 50.59 -30.65 62.24
N PHE A 304 49.62 -30.01 61.58
CA PHE A 304 49.57 -28.55 61.43
C PHE A 304 49.30 -27.83 62.76
N CYS A 305 48.38 -28.36 63.57
CA CYS A 305 48.08 -27.84 64.90
C CYS A 305 49.28 -27.93 65.85
N ASP A 306 50.03 -29.04 65.78
CA ASP A 306 51.23 -29.23 66.60
C ASP A 306 52.38 -28.29 66.20
N GLN A 307 52.59 -28.05 64.90
CA GLN A 307 53.59 -27.09 64.43
C GLN A 307 53.25 -25.63 64.74
N ASN A 308 51.97 -25.29 64.90
CA ASN A 308 51.49 -23.93 65.14
C ASN A 308 50.94 -23.75 66.57
N ALA A 309 51.38 -24.58 67.51
CA ALA A 309 50.94 -24.55 68.90
C ALA A 309 51.09 -23.14 69.52
N GLY A 310 49.97 -22.52 69.90
CA GLY A 310 49.91 -21.16 70.47
C GLY A 310 49.52 -20.06 69.47
N ASN A 311 49.46 -20.35 68.16
CA ASN A 311 48.94 -19.42 67.14
C ASN A 311 47.51 -19.78 66.74
N TYR A 312 46.56 -19.44 67.64
CA TYR A 312 45.14 -19.77 67.49
C TYR A 312 44.50 -19.19 66.24
N GLN A 313 45.01 -18.08 65.70
CA GLN A 313 44.43 -17.42 64.54
C GLN A 313 44.67 -18.23 63.26
N ALA A 314 45.90 -18.75 63.08
CA ALA A 314 46.25 -19.60 61.94
C ALA A 314 45.50 -20.96 61.95
N ILE A 315 45.32 -21.54 63.13
CA ILE A 315 44.56 -22.79 63.30
C ILE A 315 43.07 -22.57 62.95
N THR A 316 42.50 -21.44 63.38
CA THR A 316 41.09 -21.11 63.10
C THR A 316 40.81 -20.91 61.61
N GLU A 317 41.73 -20.27 60.88
CA GLU A 317 41.59 -20.06 59.43
C GLU A 317 41.67 -21.37 58.65
N LYS A 318 42.56 -22.29 59.05
CA LYS A 318 42.68 -23.61 58.41
C LYS A 318 41.43 -24.47 58.65
N LEU A 319 40.88 -24.45 59.87
CA LEU A 319 39.63 -25.16 60.18
C LEU A 319 38.43 -24.63 59.38
N LYS A 320 38.34 -23.32 59.12
CA LYS A 320 37.32 -22.74 58.23
C LYS A 320 37.49 -23.16 56.77
N ALA A 321 38.73 -23.23 56.27
CA ALA A 321 39.00 -23.64 54.89
C ALA A 321 38.61 -25.10 54.63
N GLU A 322 38.70 -25.95 55.64
CA GLU A 322 38.32 -27.37 55.57
C GLU A 322 36.85 -27.62 55.99
N GLY A 323 36.07 -26.56 56.26
CA GLY A 323 34.63 -26.64 56.55
C GLY A 323 34.28 -27.21 57.92
N LEU A 324 35.23 -27.22 58.85
CA LEU A 324 35.12 -27.83 60.18
C LEU A 324 34.78 -26.81 61.29
N TYR A 325 34.53 -25.54 60.95
CA TYR A 325 34.27 -24.44 61.90
C TYR A 325 33.18 -23.48 61.42
#